data_AF-A0A9D3LTN2-F1
#
_entry.id   AF-A0A9D3LTN2-F1
#
_cell.length_a   1.000
_cell.length_b   1.000
_cell.length_c   1.000
_cell.angle_alpha   90.00
_cell.angle_beta   90.00
_cell.angle_gamma   90.00
#
_symmetry.space_group_name_H-M   'P 1'
#
loop_
_entity.id
_entity.type
_entity.pdbx_description
1 polymer ?
#
loop_
_entity_poly.entity_id
_entity_poly.type
_entity_poly.pdbx_seq_one_letter_code
_entity_poly.pdbx_strand_id
1 'polypeptide(L)'
;MVRVCSESNGIQCEEGEINGLQSGDNVAVLILLDHCRAARRQECLSRLAMAFLLISSLAVFFFFRMTPQHVDSTREYGFSQFRQQRDNPHAHLTILDPAALCPTTKTNTLAWEPKDGLAHTDSFHYDNKKQALVIQSTGFYVVYLQITFRKPEEPVCDPKRGPLLLAAEVYAGIPSYTESTLMTLYESMPCIGLYRKSVFTSGIYLLESNTELSVNVSRIDLVDRYSETKTYFGAFFFDVEKQ
;
A
#
# COMPACT_ATOMS: atom_id res chain seq x y z
N MET A 1 -26.37 -7.39 68.01
CA MET A 1 -25.26 -6.42 67.90
C MET A 1 -25.12 -5.99 66.45
N VAL A 2 -25.58 -4.78 66.08
CA VAL A 2 -25.47 -4.26 64.71
C VAL A 2 -24.63 -2.99 64.78
N ARG A 3 -23.54 -2.92 64.01
CA ARG A 3 -22.76 -1.68 63.87
C ARG A 3 -23.44 -0.75 62.90
N VAL A 4 -23.76 0.46 63.35
CA VAL A 4 -24.20 1.56 62.50
C VAL A 4 -23.00 2.47 62.27
N CYS A 5 -22.56 2.58 61.02
CA CYS A 5 -21.54 3.54 60.62
C CYS A 5 -22.23 4.74 59.96
N SER A 6 -21.96 5.94 60.48
CA SER A 6 -22.33 7.21 59.85
C SER A 6 -21.09 7.85 59.24
N GLU A 7 -21.18 8.25 57.98
CA GLU A 7 -20.06 8.76 57.20
C GLU A 7 -20.00 10.29 57.26
N SER A 8 -19.24 10.80 58.23
CA SER A 8 -18.85 12.21 58.30
C SER A 8 -17.50 12.29 59.02
N ASN A 9 -16.42 12.31 58.24
CA ASN A 9 -15.03 12.54 58.63
C ASN A 9 -14.48 11.64 59.76
N GLY A 10 -14.02 10.45 59.39
CA GLY A 10 -13.24 9.53 60.25
C GLY A 10 -14.11 8.51 60.98
N ILE A 11 -13.95 7.23 60.64
CA ILE A 11 -14.80 6.15 61.16
C ILE A 11 -14.31 5.74 62.56
N GLN A 12 -15.12 6.01 63.58
CA GLN A 12 -14.97 5.43 64.92
C GLN A 12 -16.27 4.70 65.28
N CYS A 13 -16.15 3.41 65.60
CA CYS A 13 -17.29 2.52 65.84
C CYS A 13 -17.37 2.17 67.34
N GLU A 14 -18.49 2.49 67.98
CA GLU A 14 -18.84 1.95 69.31
C GLU A 14 -20.00 0.96 69.21
N GLU A 15 -20.01 -0.02 70.13
CA GLU A 15 -20.89 -1.17 70.13
C GLU A 15 -22.13 -0.94 71.01
N GLY A 16 -23.31 -0.86 70.37
CA GLY A 16 -24.61 -0.82 71.05
C GLY A 16 -25.44 -2.07 70.75
N GLU A 17 -25.97 -2.71 71.81
CA GLU A 17 -26.83 -3.87 71.73
C GLU A 17 -28.31 -3.44 71.79
N ILE A 18 -29.13 -3.89 70.83
CA ILE A 18 -30.58 -3.62 70.83
C ILE A 18 -31.30 -4.96 70.92
N ASN A 19 -31.95 -5.16 72.07
CA ASN A 19 -32.80 -6.29 72.38
C ASN A 19 -34.19 -6.12 71.76
N GLY A 20 -34.68 -7.18 71.11
CA GLY A 20 -36.11 -7.43 70.85
C GLY A 20 -36.66 -6.87 69.54
N LEU A 21 -36.76 -7.71 68.50
CA LEU A 21 -37.59 -7.44 67.32
C LEU A 21 -38.34 -8.72 66.87
N GLN A 22 -39.63 -8.53 66.61
CA GLN A 22 -40.67 -9.53 66.40
C GLN A 22 -40.53 -10.26 65.06
N SER A 23 -40.96 -11.53 65.03
CA SER A 23 -40.71 -12.51 63.96
C SER A 23 -41.22 -12.16 62.55
N GLY A 24 -42.05 -11.13 62.38
CA GLY A 24 -42.61 -10.70 61.08
C GLY A 24 -41.74 -9.71 60.30
N ASP A 25 -41.02 -8.82 60.99
CA ASP A 25 -40.22 -7.77 60.36
C ASP A 25 -38.94 -8.32 59.71
N ASN A 26 -38.45 -9.46 60.22
CA ASN A 26 -37.25 -10.12 59.73
C ASN A 26 -37.39 -10.61 58.27
N VAL A 27 -38.60 -11.05 57.87
CA VAL A 27 -38.83 -11.58 56.52
C VAL A 27 -38.88 -10.45 55.49
N ALA A 28 -39.55 -9.34 55.81
CA ALA A 28 -39.60 -8.17 54.92
C ALA A 28 -38.21 -7.54 54.72
N VAL A 29 -37.42 -7.43 55.80
CA VAL A 29 -36.04 -6.93 55.75
C VAL A 29 -35.14 -7.86 54.94
N LEU A 30 -35.30 -9.19 55.07
CA LEU A 30 -34.54 -10.15 54.27
C LEU A 30 -34.88 -10.06 52.77
N ILE A 31 -36.15 -9.91 52.41
CA ILE A 31 -36.57 -9.75 51.01
C ILE A 31 -36.02 -8.44 50.43
N LEU A 32 -36.10 -7.33 51.17
CA LEU A 32 -35.52 -6.05 50.75
C LEU A 32 -34.00 -6.11 50.58
N LEU A 33 -33.29 -6.79 51.49
CA LEU A 33 -31.84 -6.96 51.40
C LEU A 33 -31.44 -7.83 50.20
N ASP A 34 -32.20 -8.89 49.90
CA ASP A 34 -31.95 -9.73 48.72
C ASP A 34 -32.21 -8.96 47.41
N HIS A 35 -33.29 -8.17 47.38
CA HIS A 35 -33.62 -7.34 46.23
C HIS A 35 -32.61 -6.19 46.01
N CYS A 36 -32.15 -5.54 47.07
CA CYS A 36 -31.07 -4.55 47.02
C CYS A 36 -29.73 -5.17 46.60
N ARG A 37 -29.41 -6.39 47.04
CA ARG A 37 -28.20 -7.11 46.58
C ARG A 37 -28.28 -7.48 45.10
N ALA A 38 -29.45 -7.89 44.61
CA ALA A 38 -29.67 -8.18 43.19
C ALA A 38 -29.53 -6.92 42.32
N ALA A 39 -30.15 -5.80 42.72
CA ALA A 39 -30.06 -4.54 42.00
C ALA A 39 -28.61 -4.00 41.94
N ARG A 40 -27.87 -4.09 43.06
CA ARG A 40 -26.46 -3.64 43.12
C ARG A 40 -25.52 -4.52 42.29
N ARG A 41 -25.81 -5.81 42.15
CA ARG A 41 -25.10 -6.73 41.26
C ARG A 41 -25.33 -6.38 39.79
N GLN A 42 -26.54 -5.99 39.42
CA GLN A 42 -26.90 -5.62 38.04
C GLN A 42 -26.20 -4.33 37.61
N GLU A 43 -26.05 -3.35 38.52
CA GLU A 43 -25.26 -2.14 38.26
C GLU A 43 -23.76 -2.42 38.12
N CYS A 44 -23.19 -3.30 38.94
CA CYS A 44 -21.79 -3.72 38.82
C CYS A 44 -21.52 -4.50 37.53
N LEU A 45 -22.40 -5.43 37.16
CA LEU A 45 -22.26 -6.20 35.93
C LEU A 45 -22.41 -5.32 34.69
N SER A 46 -23.30 -4.32 34.72
CA SER A 46 -23.43 -3.32 33.65
C SER A 46 -22.16 -2.49 33.49
N ARG A 47 -21.56 -2.02 34.61
CA ARG A 47 -20.31 -1.25 34.57
C ARG A 47 -19.13 -2.07 34.05
N LEU A 48 -19.04 -3.34 34.45
CA LEU A 48 -18.01 -4.25 33.94
C LEU A 48 -18.20 -4.53 32.45
N ALA A 49 -19.43 -4.79 31.99
CA ALA A 49 -19.72 -5.01 30.58
C ALA A 49 -19.33 -3.80 29.71
N MET A 50 -19.64 -2.58 30.17
CA MET A 50 -19.22 -1.36 29.48
C MET A 50 -17.70 -1.21 29.42
N ALA A 51 -16.99 -1.52 30.50
CA ALA A 51 -15.53 -1.50 30.53
C ALA A 51 -14.91 -2.50 29.53
N PHE A 52 -15.43 -3.73 29.47
CA PHE A 52 -14.96 -4.73 28.51
C PHE A 52 -15.22 -4.32 27.05
N LEU A 53 -16.38 -3.72 26.74
CA LEU A 53 -16.67 -3.20 25.41
C LEU A 53 -15.70 -2.08 25.00
N LEU A 54 -15.40 -1.15 25.92
CA LEU A 54 -14.46 -0.07 25.66
C LEU A 54 -13.04 -0.60 25.44
N ILE A 55 -12.58 -1.53 26.26
CA ILE A 55 -11.26 -2.17 26.12
C ILE A 55 -11.16 -2.95 24.79
N SER A 56 -12.21 -3.70 24.43
CA SER A 56 -12.27 -4.42 23.15
C SER A 56 -12.21 -3.46 21.96
N SER A 57 -12.96 -2.35 22.02
CA SER A 57 -12.95 -1.34 20.95
C SER A 57 -11.58 -0.68 20.78
N LEU A 58 -10.89 -0.36 21.89
CA LEU A 58 -9.53 0.16 21.88
C LEU A 58 -8.55 -0.88 21.35
N ALA A 59 -8.64 -2.14 21.79
CA ALA A 59 -7.78 -3.22 21.31
C ALA A 59 -7.94 -3.41 19.80
N VAL A 60 -9.17 -3.37 19.27
CA VAL A 60 -9.44 -3.45 17.84
C VAL A 60 -8.91 -2.23 17.10
N PHE A 61 -9.09 -1.01 17.63
CA PHE A 61 -8.53 0.21 17.05
C PHE A 61 -7.00 0.16 16.99
N PHE A 62 -6.36 -0.26 18.08
CA PHE A 62 -4.92 -0.48 18.13
C PHE A 62 -4.50 -1.62 17.21
N PHE A 63 -5.26 -2.71 17.10
CA PHE A 63 -4.95 -3.80 16.19
C PHE A 63 -5.08 -3.35 14.74
N PHE A 64 -6.09 -2.56 14.35
CA PHE A 64 -6.17 -1.99 13.00
C PHE A 64 -5.10 -0.93 12.72
N ARG A 65 -4.60 -0.23 13.75
CA ARG A 65 -3.44 0.69 13.63
C ARG A 65 -2.08 -0.03 13.66
N MET A 66 -2.00 -1.18 14.34
CA MET A 66 -0.76 -1.95 14.59
C MET A 66 -0.62 -3.15 13.66
N THR A 67 -1.67 -3.60 13.00
CA THR A 67 -1.51 -4.41 11.79
C THR A 67 -0.76 -3.52 10.83
N PRO A 68 0.50 -3.82 10.51
CA PRO A 68 1.16 -3.14 9.43
C PRO A 68 0.27 -3.44 8.24
N GLN A 69 -0.41 -2.41 7.74
CA GLN A 69 -0.74 -2.41 6.34
C GLN A 69 0.63 -2.63 5.68
N HIS A 70 0.89 -3.83 5.16
CA HIS A 70 1.99 -4.07 4.24
C HIS A 70 1.64 -3.33 2.94
N VAL A 71 1.54 -2.01 3.06
CA VAL A 71 1.59 -1.05 1.99
C VAL A 71 3.07 -0.88 1.81
N ASP A 72 3.57 -1.40 0.69
CA ASP A 72 4.95 -1.26 0.28
C ASP A 72 5.42 0.19 0.51
N SER A 73 6.35 0.35 1.44
CA SER A 73 6.99 1.64 1.82
C SER A 73 7.66 2.35 0.64
N THR A 74 7.71 1.74 -0.53
CA THR A 74 8.23 2.34 -1.77
C THR A 74 7.32 3.43 -2.33
N ARG A 75 6.06 3.54 -1.88
CA ARG A 75 5.07 4.46 -2.47
C ARG A 75 5.08 5.88 -1.91
N GLU A 76 5.54 6.09 -0.67
CA GLU A 76 5.49 7.40 -0.01
C GLU A 76 6.72 8.29 -0.25
N TYR A 77 7.91 7.71 -0.48
CA TYR A 77 9.09 8.49 -0.83
C TYR A 77 9.03 9.09 -2.25
N GLY A 78 8.28 8.46 -3.16
CA GLY A 78 8.11 9.00 -4.52
C GLY A 78 7.26 10.27 -4.57
N PHE A 79 6.26 10.43 -3.68
CA PHE A 79 5.24 11.48 -3.83
C PHE A 79 5.68 12.86 -3.31
N SER A 80 6.55 12.92 -2.30
CA SER A 80 7.08 14.18 -1.76
C SER A 80 8.10 14.84 -2.69
N GLN A 81 8.78 14.07 -3.56
CA GLN A 81 9.78 14.57 -4.50
C GLN A 81 9.16 15.23 -5.76
N PHE A 82 7.98 14.78 -6.20
CA PHE A 82 7.27 15.34 -7.36
C PHE A 82 6.91 16.83 -7.25
N ARG A 83 6.88 17.43 -6.05
CA ARG A 83 6.49 18.84 -5.88
C ARG A 83 7.59 19.85 -6.19
N GLN A 84 8.86 19.45 -6.17
CA GLN A 84 10.01 20.32 -6.53
C GLN A 84 10.36 20.27 -8.03
N GLN A 85 9.62 19.49 -8.83
CA GLN A 85 10.05 19.00 -10.13
C GLN A 85 9.62 19.85 -11.34
N ARG A 86 8.84 20.92 -11.14
CA ARG A 86 8.27 21.70 -12.26
C ARG A 86 9.29 22.39 -13.15
N ASP A 87 10.51 22.62 -12.66
CA ASP A 87 11.57 23.29 -13.42
C ASP A 87 12.70 22.34 -13.87
N ASN A 88 12.67 21.06 -13.44
CA ASN A 88 13.68 20.07 -13.83
C ASN A 88 13.17 19.22 -15.01
N PRO A 89 14.04 18.84 -15.97
CA PRO A 89 13.69 17.88 -17.01
C PRO A 89 13.03 16.64 -16.41
N HIS A 90 11.83 16.29 -16.90
CA HIS A 90 11.11 15.10 -16.48
C HIS A 90 10.25 14.54 -17.61
N ALA A 91 10.23 13.22 -17.72
CA ALA A 91 9.32 12.50 -18.58
C ALA A 91 8.55 11.45 -17.77
N HIS A 92 7.25 11.37 -18.03
CA HIS A 92 6.37 10.31 -17.60
C HIS A 92 5.67 9.74 -18.83
N LEU A 93 5.88 8.48 -19.11
CA LEU A 93 5.32 7.79 -20.25
C LEU A 93 4.33 6.74 -19.75
N THR A 94 3.17 6.65 -20.39
CA THR A 94 2.12 5.69 -20.01
C THR A 94 1.96 4.63 -21.09
N ILE A 95 1.45 3.46 -20.73
CA ILE A 95 1.34 2.35 -21.68
C ILE A 95 0.45 2.72 -22.88
N LEU A 96 0.94 2.47 -24.10
CA LEU A 96 0.18 2.73 -25.33
C LEU A 96 -0.66 1.50 -25.73
N ASP A 97 -1.90 1.75 -26.20
CA ASP A 97 -2.76 0.70 -26.74
C ASP A 97 -2.22 0.22 -28.11
N PRO A 98 -2.03 -1.10 -28.33
CA PRO A 98 -1.64 -1.64 -29.63
C PRO A 98 -2.56 -1.28 -30.80
N ALA A 99 -3.82 -0.90 -30.58
CA ALA A 99 -4.69 -0.39 -31.65
C ALA A 99 -4.15 0.91 -32.29
N ALA A 100 -3.32 1.67 -31.57
CA ALA A 100 -2.70 2.90 -32.04
C ALA A 100 -1.36 2.66 -32.78
N LEU A 101 -0.82 1.44 -32.75
CA LEU A 101 0.48 1.12 -33.33
C LEU A 101 0.35 0.46 -34.71
N CYS A 102 1.09 0.97 -35.69
CA CYS A 102 1.34 0.25 -36.93
C CYS A 102 2.07 -1.07 -36.62
N PRO A 103 1.76 -2.18 -37.30
CA PRO A 103 2.33 -3.49 -36.99
C PRO A 103 3.78 -3.57 -37.49
N THR A 104 4.71 -2.93 -36.77
CA THR A 104 6.14 -3.11 -36.98
C THR A 104 6.63 -4.13 -35.98
N THR A 105 7.12 -5.27 -36.52
CA THR A 105 7.92 -6.34 -35.88
C THR A 105 7.58 -6.70 -34.44
N LYS A 106 7.25 -7.98 -34.20
CA LYS A 106 7.06 -8.56 -32.86
C LYS A 106 8.32 -8.41 -31.99
N THR A 107 8.55 -7.23 -31.43
CA THR A 107 9.54 -6.96 -30.39
C THR A 107 8.84 -7.10 -29.05
N ASN A 108 9.58 -7.56 -28.05
CA ASN A 108 9.12 -7.59 -26.67
C ASN A 108 9.24 -6.22 -25.98
N THR A 109 9.46 -5.17 -26.78
CA THR A 109 9.65 -3.79 -26.35
C THR A 109 8.30 -3.12 -26.21
N LEU A 110 8.10 -2.40 -25.11
CA LEU A 110 6.88 -1.65 -24.85
C LEU A 110 6.93 -0.31 -25.58
N ALA A 111 5.83 -0.02 -26.29
CA ALA A 111 5.56 1.30 -26.80
C ALA A 111 4.79 2.12 -25.75
N TRP A 112 5.02 3.42 -25.76
CA TRP A 112 4.51 4.33 -24.75
C TRP A 112 3.81 5.53 -25.38
N GLU A 113 2.81 6.05 -24.69
CA GLU A 113 2.18 7.33 -24.95
C GLU A 113 3.05 8.44 -24.33
N PRO A 114 3.52 9.43 -25.11
CA PRO A 114 4.41 10.48 -24.61
C PRO A 114 3.73 11.81 -24.23
N LYS A 115 2.47 12.05 -24.57
CA LYS A 115 1.87 13.40 -24.49
C LYS A 115 0.45 13.46 -23.97
N ASP A 116 -0.35 12.44 -24.26
CA ASP A 116 -1.77 12.46 -23.91
C ASP A 116 -2.02 11.86 -22.51
N GLY A 117 -3.06 12.34 -21.83
CA GLY A 117 -3.45 11.86 -20.51
C GLY A 117 -2.45 12.26 -19.42
N LEU A 118 -1.95 11.28 -18.66
CA LEU A 118 -0.92 11.51 -17.65
C LEU A 118 0.51 11.60 -18.23
N ALA A 119 0.68 11.29 -19.51
CA ALA A 119 1.98 11.29 -20.15
C ALA A 119 2.50 12.70 -20.46
N HIS A 120 3.81 12.88 -20.37
CA HIS A 120 4.53 14.10 -20.76
C HIS A 120 6.03 13.82 -20.94
N THR A 121 6.70 14.65 -21.74
CA THR A 121 8.14 14.56 -22.00
C THR A 121 8.80 15.94 -21.88
N ASP A 122 8.72 16.55 -20.70
CA ASP A 122 9.26 17.89 -20.48
C ASP A 122 10.79 17.88 -20.56
N SER A 123 11.32 18.47 -21.63
CA SER A 123 12.77 18.47 -21.97
C SER A 123 13.35 17.07 -22.24
N PHE A 124 12.49 16.12 -22.64
CA PHE A 124 12.88 14.83 -23.19
C PHE A 124 12.30 14.65 -24.60
N HIS A 125 12.83 13.68 -25.35
CA HIS A 125 12.26 13.26 -26.62
C HIS A 125 11.88 11.77 -26.57
N TYR A 126 10.72 11.41 -27.08
CA TYR A 126 10.34 10.00 -27.29
C TYR A 126 10.40 9.66 -28.78
N ASP A 127 11.24 8.68 -29.14
CA ASP A 127 11.35 8.16 -30.50
C ASP A 127 10.38 6.99 -30.67
N ASN A 128 9.26 7.23 -31.35
CA ASN A 128 8.23 6.22 -31.61
C ASN A 128 8.73 5.03 -32.45
N LYS A 129 9.71 5.24 -33.33
CA LYS A 129 10.23 4.16 -34.20
C LYS A 129 11.12 3.21 -33.41
N LYS A 130 11.89 3.75 -32.47
CA LYS A 130 12.77 2.98 -31.58
C LYS A 130 12.08 2.54 -30.29
N GLN A 131 10.90 3.09 -30.00
CA GLN A 131 10.14 2.90 -28.78
C GLN A 131 10.96 3.29 -27.53
N ALA A 132 11.73 4.37 -27.63
CA ALA A 132 12.72 4.75 -26.63
C ALA A 132 12.60 6.22 -26.19
N LEU A 133 12.83 6.46 -24.90
CA LEU A 133 12.99 7.79 -24.31
C LEU A 133 14.45 8.23 -24.48
N VAL A 134 14.68 9.37 -25.12
CA VAL A 134 16.00 9.89 -25.46
C VAL A 134 16.42 10.99 -24.48
N ILE A 135 17.52 10.76 -23.77
CA ILE A 135 18.15 11.71 -22.86
C ILE A 135 18.71 12.90 -23.64
N GLN A 136 18.36 14.13 -23.26
CA GLN A 136 18.79 15.33 -23.98
C GLN A 136 20.15 15.86 -23.47
N SER A 137 20.41 15.77 -22.18
CA SER A 137 21.63 16.30 -21.54
C SER A 137 22.29 15.26 -20.63
N THR A 138 23.62 15.23 -20.60
CA THR A 138 24.36 14.36 -19.68
C THR A 138 24.12 14.76 -18.22
N GLY A 139 23.89 13.78 -17.34
CA GLY A 139 23.69 14.03 -15.90
C GLY A 139 23.17 12.82 -15.14
N PHE A 140 22.89 13.01 -13.85
CA PHE A 140 22.24 11.99 -13.04
C PHE A 140 20.72 12.05 -13.24
N TYR A 141 20.12 10.90 -13.43
CA TYR A 141 18.68 10.75 -13.60
C TYR A 141 18.14 9.68 -12.67
N VAL A 142 17.02 9.96 -12.02
CA VAL A 142 16.18 8.90 -11.45
C VAL A 142 15.36 8.33 -12.59
N VAL A 143 15.56 7.04 -12.87
CA VAL A 143 14.76 6.27 -13.84
C VAL A 143 13.85 5.35 -13.06
N TYR A 144 12.57 5.28 -13.44
CA TYR A 144 11.57 4.47 -12.74
C TYR A 144 10.64 3.75 -13.69
N LEU A 145 10.17 2.57 -13.27
CA LEU A 145 9.28 1.71 -14.04
C LEU A 145 8.25 1.08 -13.11
N GLN A 146 6.97 1.21 -13.45
CA GLN A 146 5.91 0.36 -12.93
C GLN A 146 5.31 -0.46 -14.07
N ILE A 147 5.25 -1.77 -13.88
CA ILE A 147 4.52 -2.65 -14.81
C ILE A 147 3.49 -3.43 -14.03
N THR A 148 2.28 -3.49 -14.59
CA THR A 148 1.24 -4.39 -14.13
C THR A 148 1.12 -5.56 -15.07
N PHE A 149 1.29 -6.76 -14.54
CA PHE A 149 0.97 -7.99 -15.25
C PHE A 149 -0.46 -8.40 -14.92
N ARG A 150 -1.21 -8.83 -15.93
CA ARG A 150 -2.58 -9.31 -15.83
C ARG A 150 -2.74 -10.54 -16.70
N LYS A 151 -3.41 -11.57 -16.18
CA LYS A 151 -3.91 -12.67 -17.01
C LYS A 151 -5.42 -12.90 -16.84
N PRO A 152 -6.08 -13.41 -17.88
CA PRO A 152 -7.43 -13.96 -17.76
C PRO A 152 -7.42 -15.29 -17.00
N GLU A 153 -8.60 -15.85 -16.76
CA GLU A 153 -8.78 -17.08 -15.98
C GLU A 153 -8.24 -18.34 -16.69
N GLU A 154 -8.19 -18.31 -18.01
CA GLU A 154 -7.65 -19.39 -18.85
C GLU A 154 -6.14 -19.61 -18.60
N PRO A 155 -5.68 -20.88 -18.62
CA PRO A 155 -4.28 -21.18 -18.40
C PRO A 155 -3.41 -20.68 -19.56
N VAL A 156 -2.50 -19.75 -19.26
CA VAL A 156 -1.50 -19.21 -20.21
C VAL A 156 -0.14 -19.92 -20.12
N CYS A 157 -0.05 -20.96 -19.29
CA CYS A 157 1.11 -21.82 -19.11
C CYS A 157 0.68 -23.21 -18.61
N ASP A 158 1.57 -24.21 -18.76
CA ASP A 158 1.36 -25.57 -18.29
C ASP A 158 1.43 -25.63 -16.75
N PRO A 159 0.33 -25.93 -16.04
CA PRO A 159 0.31 -25.97 -14.58
C PRO A 159 1.29 -26.97 -13.97
N LYS A 160 1.70 -28.00 -14.72
CA LYS A 160 2.67 -29.01 -14.26
C LYS A 160 4.10 -28.49 -14.21
N ARG A 161 4.40 -27.38 -14.90
CA ARG A 161 5.73 -26.77 -14.98
C ARG A 161 5.99 -25.72 -13.90
N GLY A 162 5.02 -25.46 -13.03
CA GLY A 162 5.13 -24.45 -11.97
C GLY A 162 4.70 -23.04 -12.44
N PRO A 163 4.99 -22.00 -11.65
CA PRO A 163 4.57 -20.63 -11.97
C PRO A 163 5.30 -20.08 -13.21
N LEU A 164 4.67 -19.15 -13.90
CA LEU A 164 5.28 -18.39 -14.98
C LEU A 164 6.21 -17.33 -14.39
N LEU A 165 7.45 -17.28 -14.88
CA LEU A 165 8.41 -16.23 -14.53
C LEU A 165 8.26 -15.08 -15.51
N LEU A 166 8.04 -13.90 -14.96
CA LEU A 166 7.88 -12.65 -15.70
C LEU A 166 9.08 -11.77 -15.42
N ALA A 167 9.56 -11.10 -16.45
CA ALA A 167 10.66 -10.16 -16.35
C ALA A 167 10.31 -8.87 -17.08
N ALA A 168 10.78 -7.75 -16.56
CA ALA A 168 10.79 -6.49 -17.25
C ALA A 168 12.14 -5.80 -17.05
N GLU A 169 12.67 -5.23 -18.12
CA GLU A 169 14.04 -4.72 -18.16
C GLU A 169 14.07 -3.35 -18.80
N VAL A 170 14.75 -2.41 -18.16
CA VAL A 170 15.08 -1.11 -18.74
C VAL A 170 16.46 -1.20 -19.35
N TYR A 171 16.54 -1.01 -20.65
CA TYR A 171 17.79 -0.97 -21.40
C TYR A 171 18.21 0.47 -21.65
N ALA A 172 19.51 0.72 -21.59
CA ALA A 172 20.15 1.95 -22.05
C ALA A 172 21.09 1.63 -23.20
N GLY A 173 20.83 2.23 -24.35
CA GLY A 173 21.68 2.16 -25.53
C GLY A 173 22.15 3.54 -25.97
N ILE A 174 23.37 3.63 -26.46
CA ILE A 174 23.85 4.79 -27.21
C ILE A 174 24.18 4.26 -28.61
N PRO A 175 23.93 4.98 -29.71
CA PRO A 175 24.23 4.50 -31.07
C PRO A 175 25.68 4.01 -31.28
N SER A 176 26.63 4.41 -30.42
CA SER A 176 28.05 4.05 -30.48
C SER A 176 28.45 2.80 -29.68
N TYR A 177 27.58 2.19 -28.87
CA TYR A 177 27.91 1.02 -28.03
C TYR A 177 26.74 0.04 -27.88
N THR A 178 27.03 -1.20 -27.48
CA THR A 178 26.04 -2.25 -27.22
C THR A 178 25.10 -1.85 -26.07
N GLU A 179 23.80 -2.12 -26.21
CA GLU A 179 22.81 -1.87 -25.15
C GLU A 179 23.18 -2.55 -23.83
N SER A 180 22.95 -1.86 -22.72
CA SER A 180 23.19 -2.35 -21.36
C SER A 180 21.92 -2.32 -20.53
N THR A 181 21.72 -3.32 -19.68
CA THR A 181 20.56 -3.36 -18.78
C THR A 181 20.81 -2.44 -17.57
N LEU A 182 19.96 -1.42 -17.40
CA LEU A 182 20.01 -0.53 -16.22
C LEU A 182 19.33 -1.17 -15.01
N MET A 183 18.16 -1.77 -15.25
CA MET A 183 17.30 -2.37 -14.23
C MET A 183 16.61 -3.60 -14.76
N THR A 184 16.50 -4.61 -13.91
CA THR A 184 15.66 -5.78 -14.14
C THR A 184 14.69 -5.95 -12.98
N LEU A 185 13.47 -6.31 -13.33
CA LEU A 185 12.38 -6.64 -12.43
C LEU A 185 11.94 -8.06 -12.73
N TYR A 186 11.84 -8.89 -11.69
CA TYR A 186 11.33 -10.26 -11.81
C TYR A 186 10.05 -10.42 -10.99
N GLU A 187 9.12 -11.21 -11.51
CA GLU A 187 7.89 -11.57 -10.82
C GLU A 187 7.50 -13.01 -11.13
N SER A 188 6.81 -13.67 -10.20
CA SER A 188 6.24 -15.00 -10.44
C SER A 188 4.73 -14.94 -10.44
N MET A 189 4.12 -15.54 -11.46
CA MET A 189 2.68 -15.58 -11.63
C MET A 189 2.17 -17.03 -11.63
N PRO A 190 1.11 -17.37 -10.88
CA PRO A 190 0.52 -18.71 -10.90
C PRO A 190 -0.05 -19.02 -12.30
N CYS A 191 0.04 -20.28 -12.74
CA CYS A 191 -0.51 -20.67 -14.05
C CYS A 191 -2.04 -20.70 -14.11
N ILE A 192 -2.72 -20.98 -12.99
CA ILE A 192 -4.18 -21.11 -12.91
C ILE A 192 -4.77 -19.89 -12.17
N GLY A 193 -6.01 -19.51 -12.52
CA GLY A 193 -6.78 -18.47 -11.84
C GLY A 193 -6.52 -17.06 -12.37
N LEU A 194 -7.29 -16.08 -11.90
CA LEU A 194 -7.05 -14.67 -12.23
C LEU A 194 -5.80 -14.17 -11.52
N TYR A 195 -5.03 -13.33 -12.19
CA TYR A 195 -3.89 -12.64 -11.57
C TYR A 195 -3.78 -11.23 -12.11
N ARG A 196 -3.53 -10.30 -11.19
CA ARG A 196 -3.14 -8.92 -11.50
C ARG A 196 -2.19 -8.44 -10.42
N LYS A 197 -0.97 -8.08 -10.80
CA LYS A 197 0.02 -7.54 -9.86
C LYS A 197 0.83 -6.45 -10.52
N SER A 198 1.00 -5.36 -9.80
CA SER A 198 1.87 -4.24 -10.16
C SER A 198 3.20 -4.41 -9.45
N VAL A 199 4.29 -4.17 -10.15
CA VAL A 199 5.64 -4.18 -9.58
C VAL A 199 6.33 -2.89 -10.02
N PHE A 200 7.02 -2.26 -9.08
CA PHE A 200 7.69 -0.98 -9.26
C PHE A 200 9.18 -1.12 -8.95
N THR A 201 10.02 -0.46 -9.74
CA THR A 201 11.44 -0.32 -9.47
C THR A 201 11.95 1.05 -9.93
N SER A 202 13.04 1.51 -9.33
CA SER A 202 13.70 2.76 -9.69
C SER A 202 15.17 2.75 -9.30
N GLY A 203 15.98 3.56 -9.96
CA GLY A 203 17.39 3.75 -9.64
C GLY A 203 17.92 5.09 -10.14
N ILE A 204 19.06 5.52 -9.61
CA ILE A 204 19.78 6.72 -10.05
C ILE A 204 20.91 6.29 -10.98
N TYR A 205 20.97 6.88 -12.17
CA TYR A 205 21.94 6.54 -13.20
C TYR A 205 22.60 7.79 -13.75
N LEU A 206 23.91 7.74 -13.98
CA LEU A 206 24.60 8.71 -14.81
C LEU A 206 24.34 8.34 -16.27
N LEU A 207 23.62 9.21 -16.99
CA LEU A 207 23.26 8.98 -18.39
C LEU A 207 23.87 10.07 -19.26
N GLU A 208 24.35 9.68 -20.43
CA GLU A 208 24.89 10.60 -21.42
C GLU A 208 23.78 11.12 -22.34
N SER A 209 23.99 12.32 -22.90
CA SER A 209 23.14 12.85 -23.97
C SER A 209 23.04 11.85 -25.13
N ASN A 210 21.83 11.71 -25.70
CA ASN A 210 21.43 10.74 -26.72
C ASN A 210 21.43 9.28 -26.27
N THR A 211 21.50 9.00 -24.96
CA THR A 211 21.17 7.68 -24.44
C THR A 211 19.68 7.42 -24.68
N GLU A 212 19.37 6.26 -25.24
CA GLU A 212 18.03 5.77 -25.54
C GLU A 212 17.64 4.75 -24.48
N LEU A 213 16.56 5.05 -23.76
CA LEU A 213 15.99 4.17 -22.75
C LEU A 213 14.77 3.44 -23.30
N SER A 214 14.83 2.12 -23.35
CA SER A 214 13.74 1.26 -23.81
C SER A 214 13.36 0.25 -22.73
N VAL A 215 12.14 -0.29 -22.81
CA VAL A 215 11.64 -1.26 -21.82
C VAL A 215 11.22 -2.53 -22.53
N ASN A 216 11.86 -3.64 -22.17
CA ASN A 216 11.53 -4.97 -22.67
C ASN A 216 10.82 -5.79 -21.59
N VAL A 217 9.93 -6.68 -22.01
CA VAL A 217 9.22 -7.60 -21.11
C VAL A 217 9.28 -9.04 -21.63
N SER A 218 9.30 -10.02 -20.74
CA SER A 218 9.32 -11.43 -21.16
C SER A 218 8.03 -11.88 -21.84
N ARG A 219 6.88 -11.30 -21.46
CA ARG A 219 5.54 -11.64 -21.94
C ARG A 219 4.68 -10.39 -22.13
N ILE A 220 4.78 -9.80 -23.32
CA ILE A 220 4.07 -8.56 -23.66
C ILE A 220 2.54 -8.74 -23.68
N ASP A 221 2.07 -9.95 -23.94
CA ASP A 221 0.65 -10.34 -23.97
C ASP A 221 0.01 -10.33 -22.57
N LEU A 222 0.83 -10.38 -21.52
CA LEU A 222 0.39 -10.37 -20.13
C LEU A 222 0.54 -9.00 -19.47
N VAL A 223 1.01 -7.97 -20.19
CA VAL A 223 1.08 -6.60 -19.66
C VAL A 223 -0.32 -5.99 -19.69
N ASP A 224 -0.70 -5.35 -18.59
CA ASP A 224 -1.93 -4.60 -18.45
C ASP A 224 -1.83 -3.25 -19.18
N ARG A 225 -2.56 -3.15 -20.29
CA ARG A 225 -2.53 -1.99 -21.21
C ARG A 225 -3.75 -1.08 -21.09
N TYR A 226 -4.65 -1.37 -20.16
CA TYR A 226 -5.93 -0.67 -20.06
C TYR A 226 -5.91 0.51 -19.09
N SER A 227 -4.78 0.76 -18.42
CA SER A 227 -4.69 1.74 -17.35
C SER A 227 -3.33 2.42 -17.32
N GLU A 228 -3.31 3.68 -17.75
CA GLU A 228 -2.14 4.56 -17.68
C GLU A 228 -1.58 4.71 -16.25
N THR A 229 -2.40 4.55 -15.21
CA THR A 229 -1.97 4.62 -13.79
C THR A 229 -1.30 3.34 -13.26
N LYS A 230 -1.24 2.27 -14.07
CA LYS A 230 -0.81 0.93 -13.64
C LYS A 230 0.46 0.47 -14.34
N THR A 231 0.67 0.90 -15.57
CA THR A 231 1.86 0.60 -16.36
C THR A 231 2.40 1.90 -16.93
N TYR A 232 3.55 2.35 -16.41
CA TYR A 232 4.19 3.61 -16.76
C TYR A 232 5.71 3.52 -16.55
N PHE A 233 6.44 4.36 -17.27
CA PHE A 233 7.90 4.44 -17.27
C PHE A 233 8.31 5.90 -17.35
N GLY A 234 9.38 6.30 -16.68
CA GLY A 234 9.81 7.69 -16.74
C GLY A 234 11.20 7.95 -16.17
N ALA A 235 11.62 9.19 -16.32
CA ALA A 235 12.90 9.67 -15.81
C ALA A 235 12.82 11.16 -15.46
N PHE A 236 13.52 11.59 -14.40
CA PHE A 236 13.78 13.02 -14.13
C PHE A 236 15.23 13.27 -13.80
N PHE A 237 15.67 14.48 -14.10
CA PHE A 237 16.98 14.97 -13.73
C PHE A 237 17.12 15.05 -12.19
N PHE A 238 18.19 14.45 -11.68
CA PHE A 238 18.53 14.39 -10.26
C PHE A 238 19.76 15.26 -9.99
N ASP A 239 19.56 16.36 -9.27
CA ASP A 239 20.61 17.28 -8.86
C ASP A 239 21.23 16.80 -7.54
N VAL A 240 22.49 16.35 -7.59
CA VAL A 240 23.20 15.74 -6.45
C VAL A 240 23.62 16.81 -5.41
N GLU A 241 23.74 18.08 -5.79
CA GLU A 241 24.30 19.13 -4.93
C GLU A 241 23.27 19.81 -4.01
N LYS A 242 21.98 19.49 -4.13
CA LYS A 242 20.88 20.15 -3.40
C LYS A 242 20.24 19.32 -2.27
N GLN A 243 20.86 18.22 -1.84
CA GLN A 243 20.43 17.42 -0.68
C GLN A 243 21.24 17.73 0.57
#